data_AF-A0A8S3BB48-F1
#
_entry.id   AF-A0A8S3BB48-F1
#
_cell.length_a   1.000
_cell.length_b   1.000
_cell.length_c   1.000
_cell.angle_alpha   90.00
_cell.angle_beta   90.00
_cell.angle_gamma   90.00
#
_symmetry.space_group_name_H-M   'P 1'
#
loop_
_entity.id
_entity.type
_entity.pdbx_description
1 polymer ?
#
loop_
_entity_poly.entity_id
_entity_poly.type
_entity_poly.pdbx_seq_one_letter_code
_entity_poly.pdbx_strand_id
1 'polypeptide(L)'
;STPTHVLESCIINWDFSTDNKGIEGLEFVTHQGSGHNYLLGLCETNDWDPKSTSKNNRRILVLEKKEATTTSLCSWEPVGTLAIPSTVHFDDYSSLSICHRKADELPAYAAVTSQLMSQDGSV
;
A
#
# COMPACT_ATOMS: atom_id res chain seq x y z
N SER A 1 -17.70 -17.13 -17.07
CA SER A 1 -17.05 -16.29 -16.04
C SER A 1 -18.11 -15.41 -15.40
N THR A 2 -18.09 -15.27 -14.08
CA THR A 2 -18.97 -14.29 -13.39
C THR A 2 -18.47 -12.89 -13.74
N PRO A 3 -19.34 -11.94 -14.14
CA PRO A 3 -18.91 -10.57 -14.38
C PRO A 3 -18.35 -9.96 -13.09
N THR A 4 -17.17 -9.33 -13.18
CA THR A 4 -16.66 -8.50 -12.09
C THR A 4 -17.52 -7.23 -12.03
N HIS A 5 -18.18 -7.01 -10.91
CA HIS A 5 -18.95 -5.78 -10.65
C HIS A 5 -18.14 -4.86 -9.75
N VAL A 6 -17.86 -3.64 -10.24
CA VAL A 6 -17.29 -2.59 -9.39
C VAL A 6 -18.39 -2.09 -8.46
N LEU A 7 -18.21 -2.28 -7.16
CA LEU A 7 -19.18 -1.87 -6.15
C LEU A 7 -19.08 -0.37 -5.85
N GLU A 8 -17.86 0.16 -5.82
CA GLU A 8 -17.58 1.56 -5.51
C GLU A 8 -16.23 1.96 -6.13
N SER A 9 -16.10 3.21 -6.55
CA SER A 9 -14.86 3.82 -7.03
C SER A 9 -14.60 5.12 -6.26
N CYS A 10 -13.45 5.21 -5.59
CA CYS A 10 -13.03 6.41 -4.87
C CYS A 10 -11.80 7.03 -5.51
N ILE A 11 -11.70 8.36 -5.46
CA ILE A 11 -10.54 9.09 -5.99
C ILE A 11 -9.35 8.86 -5.05
N ILE A 12 -8.19 8.53 -5.58
CA ILE A 12 -6.96 8.53 -4.80
C ILE A 12 -6.34 9.93 -4.87
N ASN A 13 -6.28 10.61 -3.74
CA ASN A 13 -5.69 11.95 -3.64
C ASN A 13 -4.18 11.83 -3.36
N TRP A 14 -3.49 11.19 -4.29
CA TRP A 14 -2.03 11.02 -4.28
C TRP A 14 -1.48 11.26 -5.68
N ASP A 15 -0.35 11.96 -5.75
CA ASP A 15 0.34 12.23 -7.01
C ASP A 15 1.36 11.11 -7.27
N PHE A 16 1.10 10.31 -8.31
CA PHE A 16 2.04 9.31 -8.79
C PHE A 16 3.01 10.01 -9.75
N SER A 17 4.14 10.45 -9.21
CA SER A 17 5.13 11.32 -9.84
C SER A 17 5.80 10.76 -11.12
N THR A 18 5.69 9.46 -11.40
CA THR A 18 6.28 8.82 -12.58
C THR A 18 5.45 7.62 -13.06
N ASP A 19 5.46 7.38 -14.38
CA ASP A 19 4.67 6.31 -15.01
C ASP A 19 5.12 4.89 -14.63
N ASN A 20 6.34 4.72 -14.10
CA ASN A 20 6.96 3.42 -13.83
C ASN A 20 7.48 3.23 -12.40
N LYS A 21 7.29 4.21 -11.50
CA LYS A 21 7.56 4.05 -10.07
C LYS A 21 6.34 4.48 -9.28
N GLY A 22 5.83 3.56 -8.46
CA GLY A 22 4.57 3.73 -7.75
C GLY A 22 4.43 2.80 -6.56
N ILE A 23 3.19 2.43 -6.27
CA ILE A 23 2.85 1.49 -5.21
C ILE A 23 2.97 0.06 -5.78
N GLU A 24 3.91 -0.72 -5.24
CA GLU A 24 4.20 -2.10 -5.69
C GLU A 24 3.20 -3.12 -5.10
N GLY A 25 2.50 -2.76 -4.04
CA GLY A 25 1.45 -3.58 -3.43
C GLY A 25 0.44 -2.73 -2.66
N LEU A 26 -0.83 -3.08 -2.77
CA LEU A 26 -1.93 -2.41 -2.08
C LEU A 26 -2.64 -3.42 -1.17
N GLU A 27 -2.81 -3.05 0.09
CA GLU A 27 -3.62 -3.81 1.05
C GLU A 27 -4.71 -2.92 1.65
N PHE A 28 -5.94 -3.43 1.69
CA PHE A 28 -7.05 -2.80 2.39
C PHE A 28 -7.18 -3.34 3.82
N VAL A 29 -7.29 -2.43 4.79
CA VAL A 29 -7.43 -2.77 6.21
C VAL A 29 -8.53 -1.94 6.86
N THR A 30 -9.43 -2.59 7.59
CA THR A 30 -10.36 -1.92 8.51
C THR A 30 -9.82 -1.98 9.92
N HIS A 31 -9.56 -0.82 10.52
CA HIS A 31 -9.10 -0.72 11.90
C HIS A 31 -10.24 -1.04 12.86
N GLN A 32 -10.13 -2.17 13.56
CA GLN A 32 -11.20 -2.71 14.42
C GLN A 32 -11.63 -1.75 15.53
N GLY A 33 -10.71 -0.94 16.07
CA GLY A 33 -11.00 -0.04 17.19
C GLY A 33 -11.76 1.24 16.80
N SER A 34 -11.52 1.77 15.60
CA SER A 34 -12.16 3.02 15.13
C SER A 34 -13.20 2.80 14.05
N GLY A 35 -13.19 1.63 13.39
CA GLY A 35 -13.99 1.35 12.20
C GLY A 35 -13.48 2.07 10.94
N HIS A 36 -12.35 2.77 11.00
CA HIS A 36 -11.80 3.49 9.85
C HIS A 36 -11.18 2.52 8.85
N ASN A 37 -11.28 2.85 7.56
CA ASN A 37 -10.74 2.07 6.47
C ASN A 37 -9.46 2.70 5.95
N TYR A 38 -8.45 1.87 5.71
CA TYR A 38 -7.14 2.28 5.23
C TYR A 38 -6.73 1.49 3.99
N LEU A 39 -6.09 2.16 3.04
CA LEU A 39 -5.27 1.54 2.01
C LEU A 39 -3.80 1.73 2.37
N LEU A 40 -3.06 0.63 2.34
CA LEU A 40 -1.63 0.56 2.61
C LEU A 40 -0.89 0.32 1.31
N GLY A 41 -0.13 1.31 0.86
CA GLY A 41 0.69 1.22 -0.34
C GLY A 41 2.14 0.91 -0.02
N LEU A 42 2.67 -0.22 -0.50
CA LEU A 42 4.08 -0.54 -0.40
C LEU A 42 4.90 0.31 -1.37
N CYS A 43 5.88 1.04 -0.83
CA CYS A 43 6.74 1.93 -1.59
C CYS A 43 8.22 1.49 -1.49
N GLU A 44 8.84 1.21 -2.62
CA GLU A 44 10.19 0.64 -2.73
C GLU A 44 11.31 1.68 -2.53
N THR A 45 11.18 2.85 -3.16
CA THR A 45 12.23 3.89 -3.20
C THR A 45 11.74 5.21 -2.62
N ASN A 46 12.44 6.32 -2.90
CA ASN A 46 12.00 7.68 -2.57
C ASN A 46 11.24 8.35 -3.72
N ASP A 47 11.12 7.71 -4.89
CA ASP A 47 10.53 8.34 -6.07
C ASP A 47 9.01 8.58 -5.94
N TRP A 48 8.36 7.89 -4.99
CA TRP A 48 6.94 8.09 -4.67
C TRP A 48 6.66 9.37 -3.84
N ASP A 49 7.65 9.94 -3.16
CA ASP A 49 7.50 11.20 -2.39
C ASP A 49 8.47 12.28 -2.92
N PRO A 50 7.98 13.27 -3.68
CA PRO A 50 8.81 14.34 -4.21
C PRO A 50 9.45 15.23 -3.13
N LYS A 51 9.03 15.11 -1.85
CA LYS A 51 9.57 15.86 -0.71
C LYS A 51 10.61 15.07 0.09
N SER A 52 10.84 13.80 -0.20
CA SER A 52 11.74 12.95 0.58
C SER A 52 13.21 13.14 0.18
N THR A 53 14.06 13.45 1.17
CA THR A 53 15.52 13.64 0.98
C THR A 53 16.36 12.40 1.28
N SER A 54 15.75 11.33 1.77
CA SER A 54 16.47 10.11 2.18
C SER A 54 16.58 9.12 1.03
N LYS A 55 17.81 8.77 0.65
CA LYS A 55 18.09 7.65 -0.25
C LYS A 55 17.83 6.35 0.50
N ASN A 56 16.96 5.49 -0.03
CA ASN A 56 16.59 4.16 0.51
C ASN A 56 15.68 4.13 1.75
N ASN A 57 14.53 4.80 1.70
CA ASN A 57 13.51 4.62 2.73
C ASN A 57 12.29 3.90 2.17
N ARG A 58 12.32 2.57 2.29
CA ARG A 58 11.15 1.70 2.11
C ARG A 58 10.07 2.11 3.11
N ARG A 59 8.87 2.37 2.62
CA ARG A 59 7.76 2.89 3.42
C ARG A 59 6.46 2.21 3.03
N ILE A 60 5.50 2.28 3.93
CA ILE A 60 4.10 2.03 3.63
C ILE A 60 3.42 3.40 3.64
N LEU A 61 2.88 3.83 2.49
CA LEU A 61 1.97 4.96 2.41
C LEU A 61 0.64 4.55 3.02
N VAL A 62 0.14 5.35 3.98
CA VAL A 62 -1.14 5.11 4.63
C VAL A 62 -2.15 6.11 4.10
N LEU A 63 -3.16 5.61 3.41
CA LEU A 63 -4.29 6.37 2.91
C LEU A 63 -5.53 6.01 3.75
N GLU A 64 -6.27 6.99 4.24
CA GLU A 64 -7.53 6.78 4.93
C GLU A 64 -8.70 7.05 3.99
N LYS A 65 -9.74 6.20 4.02
CA LYS A 65 -10.96 6.43 3.25
C LYS A 65 -11.73 7.59 3.87
N LYS A 66 -12.07 8.58 3.05
CA LYS A 66 -13.09 9.57 3.34
C LYS A 66 -14.34 9.20 2.55
N GLU A 67 -15.42 8.96 3.26
CA GLU A 67 -16.69 8.61 2.64
C GLU A 67 -17.26 9.78 1.84
N ALA A 68 -18.07 9.46 0.83
CA ALA A 68 -18.72 10.47 0.02
C ALA A 68 -19.62 11.37 0.88
N THR A 69 -19.70 12.64 0.50
CA THR A 69 -20.63 13.61 1.10
C THR A 69 -21.65 14.06 0.06
N THR A 70 -22.56 14.95 0.42
CA THR A 70 -23.49 15.57 -0.54
C THR A 70 -22.76 16.41 -1.61
N THR A 71 -21.50 16.79 -1.37
CA THR A 71 -20.74 17.71 -2.22
C THR A 71 -19.44 17.10 -2.76
N SER A 72 -19.08 15.87 -2.38
CA SER A 72 -17.83 15.24 -2.78
C SER A 72 -17.98 13.73 -2.96
N LEU A 73 -17.23 13.17 -3.91
CA LEU A 73 -17.05 11.73 -4.02
C LEU A 73 -16.22 11.21 -2.83
N CYS A 74 -16.25 9.89 -2.62
CA CYS A 74 -15.32 9.28 -1.67
C CYS A 74 -13.88 9.43 -2.18
N SER A 75 -12.95 9.54 -1.24
CA SER A 75 -11.53 9.68 -1.54
C SER A 75 -10.65 8.86 -0.61
N TRP A 76 -9.44 8.56 -1.08
CA TRP A 76 -8.36 8.01 -0.30
C TRP A 76 -7.34 9.12 -0.06
N GLU A 77 -7.24 9.56 1.19
CA GLU A 77 -6.41 10.71 1.59
C GLU A 77 -5.14 10.25 2.31
N PRO A 78 -3.96 10.78 1.99
CA PRO A 78 -2.73 10.44 2.71
C PRO A 78 -2.79 10.97 4.15
N VAL A 79 -2.64 10.06 5.11
CA VAL A 79 -2.64 10.39 6.55
C VAL A 79 -1.30 10.17 7.21
N GLY A 80 -0.36 9.50 6.53
CA GLY A 80 1.00 9.32 7.01
C GLY A 80 1.74 8.21 6.29
N THR A 81 2.91 7.88 6.83
CA THR A 81 3.71 6.74 6.38
C THR A 81 4.22 5.90 7.54
N LEU A 82 4.44 4.62 7.28
CA LEU A 82 5.08 3.70 8.22
C LEU A 82 6.47 3.32 7.71
N ALA A 83 7.44 3.34 8.62
CA ALA A 83 8.79 2.87 8.33
C ALA A 83 8.81 1.34 8.25
N ILE A 84 9.35 0.81 7.16
CA ILE A 84 9.66 -0.61 7.08
C ILE A 84 11.06 -0.82 7.69
N PRO A 85 11.23 -1.75 8.64
CA PRO A 85 12.54 -2.06 9.20
C PRO A 85 13.53 -2.42 8.11
N SER A 86 14.77 -1.93 8.22
CA SER A 86 15.84 -2.20 7.23
C SER A 86 16.19 -3.68 7.09
N THR A 87 15.81 -4.52 8.06
CA THR A 87 15.98 -5.97 8.03
C THR A 87 14.99 -6.68 7.09
N VAL A 88 13.93 -6.00 6.64
CA VAL A 88 12.96 -6.56 5.70
C VAL A 88 13.47 -6.31 4.27
N HIS A 89 13.87 -7.41 3.63
CA HIS A 89 14.37 -7.40 2.26
C HIS A 89 13.24 -7.71 1.28
N PHE A 90 13.05 -6.85 0.30
CA PHE A 90 12.18 -7.04 -0.85
C PHE A 90 12.72 -6.22 -2.02
N ASP A 91 12.51 -6.70 -3.25
CA ASP A 91 12.97 -6.08 -4.50
C ASP A 91 11.76 -5.65 -5.36
N ASP A 92 11.97 -5.22 -6.61
CA ASP A 92 10.88 -4.94 -7.57
C ASP A 92 9.83 -6.08 -7.60
N TYR A 93 8.57 -5.76 -7.92
CA TYR A 93 7.46 -6.74 -7.97
C TYR A 93 7.16 -7.39 -6.62
N SER A 94 7.19 -6.59 -5.56
CA SER A 94 6.84 -7.02 -4.20
C SER A 94 5.44 -6.62 -3.80
N SER A 95 4.71 -7.53 -3.16
CA SER A 95 3.39 -7.27 -2.58
C SER A 95 3.45 -7.24 -1.06
N LEU A 96 2.53 -6.50 -0.45
CA LEU A 96 2.30 -6.45 0.99
C LEU A 96 0.98 -7.17 1.31
N SER A 97 0.97 -7.99 2.34
CA SER A 97 -0.26 -8.52 2.91
C SER A 97 -0.25 -8.42 4.43
N ILE A 98 -1.40 -8.07 5.01
CA ILE A 98 -1.60 -7.98 6.46
C ILE A 98 -2.39 -9.19 6.94
N CYS A 99 -1.72 -10.05 7.70
CA CYS A 99 -2.36 -11.18 8.35
C CYS A 99 -2.93 -10.76 9.70
N HIS A 100 -4.26 -10.61 9.75
CA HIS A 100 -4.99 -10.45 11.00
C HIS A 100 -5.14 -11.82 11.69
N ARG A 101 -4.62 -11.95 12.91
CA ARG A 101 -5.07 -12.99 13.85
C ARG A 101 -6.21 -12.45 14.70
N LYS A 102 -6.91 -13.35 15.42
CA LYS A 102 -8.02 -12.98 16.30
C LYS A 102 -7.59 -11.91 17.31
N ALA A 103 -8.54 -11.10 17.76
CA ALA A 103 -8.34 -9.87 18.54
C ALA A 103 -7.57 -10.04 19.87
N ASP A 104 -7.38 -11.28 20.31
CA ASP A 104 -6.71 -11.70 21.54
C ASP A 104 -5.24 -12.14 21.36
N GLU A 105 -4.71 -12.18 20.13
CA GLU A 105 -3.31 -12.52 19.85
C GLU A 105 -2.54 -11.33 19.25
N LEU A 106 -1.73 -10.64 20.05
CA LEU A 106 -0.72 -9.69 19.57
C LEU A 106 0.46 -10.42 18.88
N PRO A 107 1.11 -9.84 17.85
CA PRO A 107 0.67 -8.74 16.97
C PRO A 107 0.26 -9.23 15.56
N ALA A 108 -0.48 -8.39 14.82
CA ALA A 108 -0.72 -8.59 13.39
C ALA A 108 0.61 -8.59 12.62
N TYR A 109 0.72 -9.46 11.61
CA TYR A 109 1.95 -9.59 10.82
C TYR A 109 1.78 -8.97 9.44
N ALA A 110 2.76 -8.17 9.03
CA ALA A 110 2.93 -7.75 7.65
C ALA A 110 3.92 -8.71 6.98
N ALA A 111 3.50 -9.33 5.87
CA ALA A 111 4.38 -10.11 5.02
C ALA A 111 4.63 -9.34 3.72
N VAL A 112 5.87 -9.33 3.28
CA VAL A 112 6.26 -8.83 1.96
C VAL A 112 6.72 -10.01 1.12
N THR A 113 6.15 -10.16 -0.08
CA THR A 113 6.50 -11.25 -1.00
C THR A 113 7.01 -10.65 -2.30
N SER A 114 8.18 -11.06 -2.75
CA SER A 114 8.77 -10.61 -4.03
C SER A 114 8.85 -11.78 -5.00
N GLN A 115 8.72 -11.51 -6.31
CA GLN A 115 9.07 -12.49 -7.32
C GLN A 115 10.58 -12.55 -7.50
N LEU A 116 11.18 -13.71 -7.25
CA LEU A 116 12.56 -13.95 -7.67
C LEU A 116 12.55 -14.10 -9.20
N MET A 117 13.05 -13.11 -9.92
CA MET A 117 13.35 -13.31 -11.34
C MET A 117 14.45 -14.37 -11.43
N SER A 118 14.15 -15.52 -12.04
CA SER A 118 15.18 -16.49 -12.41
C SER A 118 16.17 -15.80 -13.34
N GLN A 119 17.43 -15.75 -12.95
CA GLN A 119 18.54 -15.41 -13.85
C GLN A 119 18.74 -16.55 -14.87
N ASP A 120 17.77 -16.78 -15.74
CA ASP A 120 17.99 -17.57 -16.96
C ASP A 120 17.81 -16.62 -18.15
N GLY A 121 18.79 -15.74 -18.27
CA GLY A 121 19.08 -15.03 -19.51
C GLY A 121 19.86 -15.94 -20.44
N SER A 122 19.17 -16.55 -21.40
CA SER A 122 19.78 -16.91 -22.69
C SER A 122 18.71 -16.78 -23.77
N VAL A 123 18.76 -15.64 -24.47
CA VAL A 123 18.19 -15.47 -25.82
C VAL A 123 19.20 -16.00 -26.83
#